data_AF-A0A4V0HTY3-F1
#
_entry.id   AF-A0A4V0HTY3-F1
#
_cell.length_a   1.000
_cell.length_b   1.000
_cell.length_c   1.000
_cell.angle_alpha   90.00
_cell.angle_beta   90.00
_cell.angle_gamma   90.00
#
_symmetry.space_group_name_H-M   'P 1'
#
loop_
_entity.id
_entity.type
_entity.pdbx_description
1 polymer ?
#
loop_
_entity_poly.entity_id
_entity_poly.type
_entity_poly.pdbx_seq_one_letter_code
_entity_poly.pdbx_strand_id
1 'polypeptide(L)'
;MIKPTIGRVVHYVPKDDKYAFGHCLQGGQPHAAIITAVHSDSMVNVAVFDRNGKTFPACSVQLFQDKPEQPYGDYCTWMEYQKGQAAKTEALEAKLADAK
;
A
#
# COMPACT_ATOMS: atom_id res chain seq x y z
N MET A 1 4.60 2.38 12.76
CA MET A 1 3.52 1.92 11.84
C MET A 1 3.08 3.12 11.03
N ILE A 2 3.03 3.03 9.70
CA ILE A 2 2.81 4.21 8.85
C ILE A 2 1.31 4.49 8.74
N LYS A 3 0.87 5.66 9.21
CA LYS A 3 -0.54 6.05 9.11
C LYS A 3 -0.95 6.29 7.65
N PRO A 4 -1.93 5.55 7.10
CA PRO A 4 -2.38 5.78 5.73
C PRO A 4 -3.08 7.14 5.61
N THR A 5 -2.84 7.81 4.50
CA THR A 5 -3.45 9.10 4.16
C THR A 5 -3.84 9.11 2.68
N ILE A 6 -4.93 9.81 2.35
CA ILE A 6 -5.42 9.95 0.98
C ILE A 6 -4.33 10.61 0.11
N GLY A 7 -4.14 10.10 -1.10
CA GLY A 7 -3.14 10.57 -2.05
C GLY A 7 -1.76 9.93 -1.89
N ARG A 8 -1.54 9.10 -0.87
CA ARG A 8 -0.30 8.32 -0.76
C ARG A 8 -0.27 7.20 -1.80
N VAL A 9 0.92 6.95 -2.33
CA VAL A 9 1.18 5.82 -3.23
C VAL A 9 1.56 4.60 -2.39
N VAL A 10 0.97 3.45 -2.75
CA VAL A 10 1.23 2.12 -2.19
C VAL A 10 1.39 1.11 -3.35
N HIS A 11 1.93 -0.06 -3.05
CA HIS A 11 1.88 -1.21 -3.96
C HIS A 11 0.61 -2.00 -3.70
N TYR A 12 -0.21 -2.20 -4.72
CA TYR A 12 -1.29 -3.19 -4.73
C TYR A 12 -0.77 -4.51 -5.30
N VAL A 13 -0.90 -5.60 -4.56
CA VAL A 13 -0.48 -6.94 -4.96
C VAL A 13 -1.74 -7.80 -5.11
N PRO A 14 -2.16 -8.11 -6.34
CA PRO A 14 -3.24 -9.04 -6.57
C PRO A 14 -2.77 -10.45 -6.26
N LYS A 15 -3.66 -11.29 -5.74
CA LYS A 15 -3.34 -12.70 -5.46
C LYS A 15 -3.15 -13.51 -6.75
N ASP A 16 -4.12 -13.39 -7.63
CA ASP A 16 -4.18 -14.09 -8.91
C ASP A 16 -4.07 -13.07 -10.06
N ASP A 17 -3.68 -13.56 -11.23
CA ASP A 17 -3.75 -12.78 -12.45
C ASP A 17 -5.20 -12.32 -12.70
N LYS A 18 -5.38 -11.04 -13.03
CA LYS A 18 -6.70 -10.51 -13.40
C LYS A 18 -6.63 -9.83 -14.75
N TYR A 19 -7.12 -10.55 -15.75
CA TYR A 19 -7.27 -10.07 -17.13
C TYR A 19 -8.69 -9.59 -17.46
N ALA A 20 -9.59 -9.61 -16.48
CA ALA A 20 -10.98 -9.22 -16.66
C ALA A 20 -11.09 -7.78 -17.17
N PHE A 21 -12.06 -7.51 -18.06
CA PHE A 21 -12.35 -6.19 -18.62
C PHE A 21 -11.14 -5.49 -19.28
N GLY A 22 -10.14 -6.25 -19.74
CA GLY A 22 -8.94 -5.72 -20.37
C GLY A 22 -8.01 -5.01 -19.39
N HIS A 23 -7.94 -5.47 -18.15
CA HIS A 23 -6.89 -5.09 -17.21
C HIS A 23 -5.69 -6.04 -17.36
N CYS A 24 -4.48 -5.55 -17.11
CA CYS A 24 -3.26 -6.36 -17.17
C CYS A 24 -2.60 -6.44 -15.80
N LEU A 25 -3.29 -7.09 -14.85
CA LEU A 25 -2.76 -7.38 -13.51
C LEU A 25 -2.12 -8.76 -13.46
N GLN A 26 -0.90 -8.79 -12.95
CA GLN A 26 -0.18 -10.03 -12.70
C GLN A 26 -0.17 -10.37 -11.20
N GLY A 27 -0.61 -11.58 -10.87
CA GLY A 27 -0.63 -12.12 -9.52
C GLY A 27 0.75 -12.10 -8.87
N GLY A 28 0.80 -11.74 -7.59
CA GLY A 28 2.03 -11.67 -6.80
C GLY A 28 2.97 -10.52 -7.15
N GLN A 29 2.68 -9.72 -8.18
CA GLN A 29 3.50 -8.57 -8.58
C GLN A 29 2.93 -7.25 -8.04
N PRO A 30 3.78 -6.34 -7.55
CA PRO A 30 3.34 -5.04 -7.11
C PRO A 30 2.90 -4.17 -8.30
N HIS A 31 1.73 -3.58 -8.17
CA HIS A 31 1.18 -2.58 -9.06
C HIS A 31 1.09 -1.24 -8.34
N ALA A 32 1.39 -0.14 -9.02
CA ALA A 32 1.26 1.17 -8.43
C ALA A 32 -0.21 1.45 -8.09
N ALA A 33 -0.47 1.98 -6.90
CA ALA A 33 -1.81 2.34 -6.49
C ALA A 33 -1.80 3.60 -5.62
N ILE A 34 -2.84 4.42 -5.74
CA ILE A 34 -3.02 5.65 -4.94
C ILE A 34 -4.17 5.42 -3.97
N ILE A 35 -3.97 5.73 -2.69
CA ILE A 35 -5.03 5.68 -1.67
C ILE A 35 -6.07 6.75 -1.98
N THR A 36 -7.30 6.31 -2.23
CA THR A 36 -8.45 7.19 -2.51
C THR A 36 -9.36 7.37 -1.30
N ALA A 37 -9.40 6.40 -0.38
CA ALA A 37 -10.11 6.52 0.89
C ALA A 37 -9.43 5.66 1.98
N VAL A 38 -9.60 6.06 3.24
CA VAL A 38 -9.08 5.34 4.42
C VAL A 38 -10.25 4.97 5.32
N HIS A 39 -10.47 3.67 5.54
CA HIS A 39 -11.47 3.17 6.49
C HIS A 39 -10.86 2.98 7.88
N SER A 40 -9.62 2.51 7.93
CA SER A 40 -8.81 2.35 9.14
C SER A 40 -7.32 2.31 8.79
N ASP A 41 -6.44 2.23 9.79
CA ASP A 41 -4.99 2.11 9.59
C ASP A 41 -4.58 0.82 8.84
N SER A 42 -5.49 -0.14 8.66
CA SER A 42 -5.24 -1.41 7.97
C SER A 42 -6.17 -1.68 6.79
N MET A 43 -7.05 -0.75 6.41
CA MET A 43 -8.00 -0.94 5.32
C MET A 43 -8.26 0.36 4.54
N VAL A 44 -8.10 0.28 3.22
CA VAL A 44 -8.13 1.43 2.32
C VAL A 44 -8.86 1.11 1.02
N ASN A 45 -9.34 2.15 0.33
CA ASN A 45 -9.68 2.06 -1.09
C ASN A 45 -8.53 2.65 -1.90
N VAL A 46 -8.26 2.08 -3.07
CA VAL A 46 -7.19 2.51 -3.95
C VAL A 46 -7.63 2.60 -5.40
N ALA A 47 -7.02 3.52 -6.14
CA ALA A 47 -6.98 3.50 -7.60
C ALA A 47 -5.70 2.79 -8.01
N VAL A 48 -5.82 1.61 -8.62
CA VAL A 48 -4.70 0.77 -9.05
C VAL A 48 -4.41 1.03 -10.52
N PHE A 49 -3.12 1.09 -10.87
CA PHE A 49 -2.64 1.17 -12.24
C PHE A 49 -2.13 -0.21 -12.67
N ASP A 50 -2.69 -0.76 -13.73
CA ASP A 50 -2.17 -1.99 -14.32
C ASP A 50 -0.87 -1.74 -15.09
N ARG A 51 -0.30 -2.80 -15.69
CA ARG A 51 0.96 -2.73 -16.46
C ARG A 51 0.92 -1.78 -17.66
N ASN A 52 -0.27 -1.43 -18.16
CA ASN A 52 -0.46 -0.51 -19.27
C ASN A 52 -0.82 0.90 -18.79
N GLY A 53 -0.85 1.14 -17.47
CA GLY A 53 -1.28 2.40 -16.87
C GLY A 53 -2.80 2.58 -16.83
N LYS A 54 -3.59 1.56 -17.16
CA LYS A 54 -5.05 1.62 -17.05
C LYS A 54 -5.45 1.54 -15.58
N THR A 55 -6.33 2.45 -15.19
CA THR A 55 -6.80 2.54 -13.81
C THR A 55 -8.02 1.69 -13.55
N PHE A 56 -8.09 1.06 -12.38
CA PHE A 56 -9.33 0.48 -11.85
C PHE A 56 -9.44 0.68 -10.33
N PRO A 57 -10.67 0.75 -9.80
CA PRO A 57 -10.89 0.88 -8.37
C PRO A 57 -10.75 -0.48 -7.68
N ALA A 58 -10.08 -0.49 -6.52
CA ALA A 58 -10.11 -1.60 -5.58
C ALA A 58 -10.53 -1.08 -4.20
N CYS A 59 -11.63 -1.62 -3.67
CA CYS A 59 -12.24 -1.17 -2.41
C CYS A 59 -11.97 -2.17 -1.29
N SER A 60 -11.93 -1.66 -0.05
CA SER A 60 -11.78 -2.47 1.16
C SER A 60 -10.55 -3.39 1.12
N VAL A 61 -9.45 -2.88 0.56
CA VAL A 61 -8.20 -3.61 0.43
C VAL A 61 -7.41 -3.51 1.73
N GLN A 62 -6.90 -4.64 2.20
CA GLN A 62 -6.09 -4.69 3.41
C GLN A 62 -4.73 -4.03 3.16
N LEU A 63 -4.35 -3.08 4.00
CA LEU A 63 -3.01 -2.49 4.02
C LEU A 63 -2.11 -3.28 4.97
N PHE A 64 -1.20 -4.06 4.39
CA PHE A 64 -0.26 -4.91 5.10
C PHE A 64 0.99 -4.12 5.53
N GLN A 65 1.13 -3.95 6.85
CA GLN A 65 2.15 -3.14 7.50
C GLN A 65 2.95 -3.95 8.54
N ASP A 66 3.48 -5.11 8.13
CA ASP A 66 4.37 -5.97 8.97
C ASP A 66 3.65 -6.95 9.92
N LYS A 67 2.50 -7.51 9.50
CA LYS A 67 1.89 -8.65 10.21
C LYS A 67 2.59 -9.97 9.84
N PRO A 68 2.63 -10.98 10.73
CA PRO A 68 3.34 -12.24 10.45
C PRO A 68 2.66 -13.09 9.36
N GLU A 69 1.37 -12.89 9.11
CA GLU A 69 0.60 -13.68 8.15
C GLU A 69 0.27 -12.87 6.90
N GLN A 70 0.63 -13.41 5.74
CA GLN A 70 0.29 -12.82 4.45
C GLN A 70 -1.24 -12.81 4.27
N PRO A 71 -1.83 -11.69 3.81
CA PRO A 71 -3.28 -11.60 3.61
C PRO A 71 -3.81 -12.68 2.66
N TYR A 72 -5.03 -13.17 2.93
CA TYR A 72 -5.66 -14.25 2.15
C TYR A 72 -6.07 -13.85 0.72
N GLY A 73 -6.17 -12.55 0.44
CA GLY A 73 -6.61 -11.97 -0.84
C GLY A 73 -5.67 -10.86 -1.32
N ASP A 74 -6.15 -10.01 -2.22
CA ASP A 74 -5.38 -8.86 -2.68
C ASP A 74 -5.08 -7.91 -1.52
N TYR A 75 -3.89 -7.33 -1.52
CA TYR A 75 -3.47 -6.46 -0.44
C TYR A 75 -2.62 -5.29 -0.94
N CYS A 76 -2.52 -4.27 -0.11
CA CYS A 76 -1.62 -3.15 -0.31
C CYS A 76 -0.41 -3.25 0.61
N THR A 77 0.76 -2.81 0.15
CA THR A 77 1.96 -2.64 0.99
C THR A 77 2.60 -1.28 0.74
N TRP A 78 3.29 -0.78 1.76
CA TRP A 78 4.17 0.37 1.59
C TRP A 78 5.40 -0.02 0.78
N MET A 79 5.88 0.89 -0.06
CA MET A 79 7.16 0.72 -0.75
C MET A 79 8.31 0.71 0.27
N GLU A 80 9.36 -0.06 0.02
CA GLU A 80 10.52 -0.18 0.93
C GLU A 80 11.13 1.19 1.24
N TYR A 81 11.22 2.06 0.25
CA TYR A 81 11.71 3.42 0.43
C TYR A 81 10.86 4.21 1.43
N GLN A 82 9.53 4.10 1.38
CA GLN A 82 8.63 4.80 2.31
C GLN A 82 8.78 4.27 3.74
N LYS A 83 8.97 2.95 3.90
CA LYS A 83 9.31 2.33 5.19
C LYS A 83 10.63 2.87 5.74
N GLY A 84 11.66 2.95 4.90
CA GLY A 84 12.95 3.51 5.27
C GLY A 84 12.90 4.99 5.65
N GLN A 85 12.10 5.79 4.95
CA GLN A 85 11.89 7.21 5.29
C GLN A 85 11.15 7.36 6.62
N ALA A 86 10.09 6.57 6.86
CA ALA A 86 9.37 6.59 8.13
C ALA A 86 10.31 6.23 9.31
N ALA A 87 11.13 5.19 9.17
CA ALA A 87 12.08 4.78 10.20
C ALA A 87 13.13 5.87 10.50
N LYS A 88 13.60 6.61 9.48
CA LYS A 88 14.53 7.73 9.67
C LYS A 88 13.87 8.89 10.44
N THR A 89 12.64 9.24 10.11
CA THR A 89 11.90 10.29 10.81
C THR A 89 11.63 9.91 12.25
N GLU A 90 11.14 8.68 12.50
CA GLU A 90 10.89 8.16 13.86
C GLU A 90 12.19 8.20 14.70
N ALA A 91 13.34 7.80 14.14
CA ALA A 91 14.62 7.85 14.82
C ALA A 91 15.12 9.29 15.10
N LEU A 92 14.81 10.26 14.24
CA LEU A 92 15.15 11.67 14.45
C LEU A 92 14.28 12.30 15.53
N GLU A 93 12.97 12.00 15.54
CA GLU A 93 12.04 12.47 16.56
C GLU A 93 12.42 11.95 17.95
N ALA A 94 12.78 10.67 18.06
CA ALA A 94 13.27 10.09 19.31
C ALA A 94 14.51 10.82 19.85
N LYS A 95 15.52 11.05 18.99
CA LYS A 95 16.73 11.80 19.37
C LYS A 95 16.44 13.23 19.81
N LEU A 96 15.43 13.88 19.25
CA LEU A 96 15.05 15.25 19.59
C LEU A 96 14.24 15.31 20.90
N ALA A 97 13.49 14.25 21.22
CA ALA A 97 12.80 14.11 22.49
C ALA A 97 13.76 13.82 23.65
N ASP A 98 14.79 12.99 23.44
CA ASP A 98 15.81 12.69 24.45
C ASP A 98 16.74 13.88 24.76
N ALA A 99 16.80 14.86 23.86
CA ALA A 99 17.60 16.08 24.01
C ALA A 99 16.88 17.23 24.75
N LYS A 100 15.62 17.02 25.16
CA LYS A 100 14.81 17.98 25.93
C LYS A 100 14.72 17.59 27.40
#